data_AF-A0A964GML6-F1
#
_entry.id   AF-A0A964GML6-F1
#
_cell.length_a   1.000
_cell.length_b   1.000
_cell.length_c   1.000
_cell.angle_alpha   90.00
_cell.angle_beta   90.00
_cell.angle_gamma   90.00
#
_symmetry.space_group_name_H-M   'P 1'
#
loop_
_entity.id
_entity.type
_entity.pdbx_description
1 polymer ?
#
loop_
_entity_poly.entity_id
_entity_poly.type
_entity_poly.pdbx_seq_one_letter_code
_entity_poly.pdbx_strand_id
1 'polypeptide(L)'
;MYASFIQALPDKVRSADFKDEGTKFRRREKALGYRYVELNQLYKKFIALDIDEPASAYLWDERGLPPPSIVVINPENTHCHYLYELNTPVYYTEQARRAPQKFYEATDIALTRMLGADTAFTGHLAKNPLHPSWRTIRHQTSYDLEDFQEYGVDLTGWRRKQVLRDSGIGRNTTLFDTLRHWAYAEVKQHASHTIFQLAVDSKSLAINSHFLAHENGVLPAKEVLSTAKSVGKWTWKHRHSIGSQKNRGVLKLPADMPIKEKQAQGAAYANVVRTEAVDDKIKTAIHACKQRRLEVTPANLEKCGLAGSTFRKHREATFNWIRLLA
;
A
#
# COMPACT_ATOMS: atom_id res chain seq x y z
N MET A 1 -8.83 7.52 -24.75
CA MET A 1 -8.84 8.57 -23.70
C MET A 1 -8.41 7.94 -22.38
N TYR A 2 -7.79 8.68 -21.46
CA TYR A 2 -7.15 8.20 -20.22
C TYR A 2 -8.13 7.67 -19.14
N ALA A 3 -9.09 6.82 -19.53
CA ALA A 3 -10.24 6.44 -18.71
C ALA A 3 -9.85 5.82 -17.36
N SER A 4 -8.94 4.84 -17.35
CA SER A 4 -8.48 4.20 -16.10
C SER A 4 -7.79 5.20 -15.16
N PHE A 5 -6.93 6.07 -15.72
CA PHE A 5 -6.28 7.14 -14.96
C PHE A 5 -7.30 8.08 -14.32
N ILE A 6 -8.27 8.57 -15.09
CA ILE A 6 -9.31 9.48 -14.59
C ILE A 6 -10.15 8.81 -13.50
N GLN A 7 -10.58 7.56 -13.72
CA GLN A 7 -11.39 6.80 -12.75
C GLN A 7 -10.64 6.52 -11.45
N ALA A 8 -9.31 6.40 -11.50
CA ALA A 8 -8.48 6.15 -10.33
C ALA A 8 -8.25 7.40 -9.45
N LEU A 9 -8.46 8.61 -9.99
CA LEU A 9 -8.33 9.85 -9.21
C LEU A 9 -9.41 9.90 -8.11
N PRO A 10 -9.15 10.50 -6.94
CA PRO A 10 -10.19 10.73 -5.93
C PRO A 10 -11.28 11.69 -6.46
N ASP A 11 -12.46 11.73 -5.82
CA ASP A 11 -13.52 12.68 -6.23
C ASP A 11 -13.12 14.14 -5.97
N LYS A 12 -12.37 14.34 -4.89
CA LYS A 12 -11.75 15.61 -4.52
C LYS A 12 -10.24 15.46 -4.69
N VAL A 13 -9.70 16.07 -5.73
CA VAL A 13 -8.31 15.95 -6.18
C VAL A 13 -7.56 17.22 -5.82
N ARG A 14 -6.42 17.09 -5.13
CA ARG A 14 -5.45 18.17 -5.02
C ARG A 14 -4.77 18.39 -6.38
N SER A 15 -4.72 19.64 -6.85
CA SER A 15 -4.23 20.00 -8.19
C SER A 15 -3.47 21.31 -8.16
N ALA A 16 -2.58 21.50 -9.13
CA ALA A 16 -1.76 22.71 -9.27
C ALA A 16 -1.31 22.91 -10.72
N ASP A 17 -1.07 24.15 -11.13
CA ASP A 17 -0.40 24.46 -12.40
C ASP A 17 1.12 24.55 -12.25
N PHE A 18 1.56 25.12 -11.13
CA PHE A 18 2.97 25.23 -10.76
C PHE A 18 3.17 24.63 -9.38
N LYS A 19 4.25 23.85 -9.17
CA LYS A 19 4.49 23.14 -7.90
C LYS A 19 4.72 24.14 -6.73
N ASP A 20 5.25 25.30 -7.07
CA ASP A 20 5.73 26.40 -6.25
C ASP A 20 4.63 27.38 -5.79
N GLU A 21 3.48 27.40 -6.47
CA GLU A 21 2.31 28.20 -6.05
C GLU A 21 1.41 27.46 -5.03
N GLY A 22 1.82 26.26 -4.63
CA GLY A 22 1.04 25.39 -3.76
C GLY A 22 -0.10 24.68 -4.49
N THR A 23 -0.87 23.90 -3.73
CA THR A 23 -1.88 22.99 -4.28
C THR A 23 -3.27 23.30 -3.76
N LYS A 24 -4.30 23.08 -4.59
CA LYS A 24 -5.71 23.34 -4.25
C LYS A 24 -6.57 22.10 -4.47
N PHE A 25 -7.48 21.83 -3.53
CA PHE A 25 -8.48 20.79 -3.72
C PHE A 25 -9.56 21.23 -4.69
N ARG A 26 -9.88 20.37 -5.66
CA ARG A 26 -10.92 20.59 -6.68
C ARG A 26 -11.72 19.32 -6.87
N ARG A 27 -12.91 19.44 -7.46
CA ARG A 27 -13.61 18.26 -7.98
C ARG A 27 -12.80 17.66 -9.12
N ARG A 28 -12.82 16.33 -9.26
CA ARG A 28 -12.07 15.58 -10.27
C ARG A 28 -12.16 16.23 -11.65
N GLU A 29 -13.35 16.56 -12.12
CA GLU A 29 -13.58 17.11 -13.47
C GLU A 29 -12.85 18.44 -13.68
N LYS A 30 -12.80 19.30 -12.65
CA LYS A 30 -12.07 20.57 -12.72
C LYS A 30 -10.56 20.38 -12.57
N ALA A 31 -10.13 19.41 -11.77
CA ALA A 31 -8.71 19.11 -11.55
C ALA A 31 -8.01 18.63 -12.83
N LEU A 32 -8.73 17.95 -13.72
CA LEU A 32 -8.20 17.49 -15.02
C LEU A 32 -7.70 18.63 -15.92
N GLY A 33 -8.10 19.87 -15.67
CA GLY A 33 -7.63 21.05 -16.40
C GLY A 33 -6.29 21.63 -15.91
N TYR A 34 -5.68 21.04 -14.87
CA TYR A 34 -4.43 21.54 -14.26
C TYR A 34 -3.23 20.68 -14.65
N ARG A 35 -2.03 21.28 -14.64
CA ARG A 35 -0.78 20.58 -15.00
C ARG A 35 -0.46 19.39 -14.09
N TYR A 36 -0.79 19.48 -12.81
CA TYR A 36 -0.53 18.45 -11.82
C TYR A 36 -1.80 18.02 -11.09
N VAL A 37 -1.92 16.73 -10.82
CA VAL A 37 -3.05 16.13 -10.10
C VAL A 37 -2.57 15.12 -9.07
N GLU A 38 -3.29 15.04 -7.97
CA GLU A 38 -3.06 14.07 -6.91
C GLU A 38 -3.56 12.68 -7.31
N LEU A 39 -2.67 11.69 -7.22
CA LEU A 39 -3.06 10.29 -7.33
C LEU A 39 -3.67 9.81 -6.02
N ASN A 40 -4.58 8.84 -6.10
CA ASN A 40 -5.22 8.30 -4.91
C ASN A 40 -4.21 7.55 -4.02
N GLN A 41 -4.13 7.96 -2.75
CA GLN A 41 -3.19 7.39 -1.78
C GLN A 41 -3.74 6.17 -1.03
N LEU A 42 -5.08 6.04 -0.95
CA LEU A 42 -5.75 4.91 -0.30
C LEU A 42 -6.07 3.77 -1.28
N TYR A 43 -6.24 4.10 -2.55
CA TYR A 43 -6.49 3.17 -3.65
C TYR A 43 -5.39 3.33 -4.70
N LYS A 44 -4.30 2.60 -4.50
CA LYS A 44 -3.12 2.65 -5.38
C LYS A 44 -3.38 1.83 -6.64
N LYS A 45 -3.94 2.48 -7.67
CA LYS A 45 -4.11 1.92 -9.03
C LYS A 45 -2.85 2.05 -9.88
N PHE A 46 -1.99 3.02 -9.57
CA PHE A 46 -0.76 3.28 -10.32
C PHE A 46 0.45 3.28 -9.40
N ILE A 47 1.55 2.69 -9.85
CA ILE A 47 2.89 2.99 -9.34
C ILE A 47 3.41 4.18 -10.14
N ALA A 48 3.76 5.27 -9.46
CA ALA A 48 4.17 6.52 -10.08
C ALA A 48 5.61 6.87 -9.68
N LEU A 49 6.47 7.09 -10.67
CA LEU A 49 7.88 7.39 -10.48
C LEU A 49 8.21 8.73 -11.16
N ASP A 50 8.94 9.62 -10.50
CA ASP A 50 9.46 10.87 -11.08
C ASP A 50 10.92 10.64 -11.47
N ILE A 51 11.23 10.74 -12.76
CA ILE A 51 12.55 10.51 -13.32
C ILE A 51 13.11 11.86 -13.74
N ASP A 52 14.03 12.37 -12.91
CA ASP A 52 14.72 13.65 -13.11
C ASP A 52 16.00 13.50 -13.94
N GLU A 53 15.97 12.59 -14.91
CA GLU A 53 17.03 12.41 -15.90
C GLU A 53 16.53 12.92 -17.27
N PRO A 54 17.29 13.81 -17.95
CA PRO A 54 16.96 14.24 -19.31
C PRO A 54 16.91 13.07 -20.29
N ALA A 55 16.08 13.19 -21.33
CA ALA A 55 15.85 12.20 -22.38
C ALA A 55 15.42 10.80 -21.88
N SER A 56 14.90 10.71 -20.65
CA SER A 56 14.61 9.45 -19.97
C SER A 56 13.34 8.73 -20.45
N ALA A 57 12.65 9.16 -21.52
CA ALA A 57 11.34 8.63 -21.91
C ALA A 57 11.32 7.12 -22.24
N TYR A 58 12.47 6.55 -22.61
CA TYR A 58 12.65 5.13 -22.94
C TYR A 58 13.62 4.42 -21.99
N LEU A 59 13.97 5.03 -20.85
CA LEU A 59 14.92 4.48 -19.88
C LEU A 59 14.51 3.08 -19.36
N TRP A 60 13.22 2.75 -19.38
CA TRP A 60 12.75 1.41 -19.00
C TRP A 60 13.30 0.32 -19.94
N ASP A 61 13.38 0.61 -21.24
CA ASP A 61 13.82 -0.35 -22.27
C ASP A 61 15.33 -0.61 -22.13
N GLU A 62 16.11 0.47 -21.94
CA GLU A 62 17.56 0.41 -21.68
C GLU A 62 17.89 -0.39 -20.41
N ARG A 63 16.98 -0.41 -19.44
CA ARG A 63 17.12 -1.12 -18.17
C ARG A 63 16.50 -2.53 -18.18
N GLY A 64 15.93 -2.97 -19.31
CA GLY A 64 15.26 -4.27 -19.43
C GLY A 64 14.02 -4.41 -18.56
N LEU A 65 13.39 -3.28 -18.21
CA LEU A 65 12.19 -3.20 -17.38
C LEU A 65 10.92 -3.23 -18.24
N PRO A 66 9.73 -3.50 -17.66
CA PRO A 66 8.50 -3.45 -18.43
C PRO A 66 8.17 -2.01 -18.85
N PRO A 67 7.48 -1.81 -20.00
CA PRO A 67 7.04 -0.48 -20.43
C PRO A 67 6.02 0.14 -19.48
N PRO A 68 6.20 1.41 -19.04
CA PRO A 68 5.20 2.13 -18.27
C PRO A 68 3.89 2.27 -19.05
N SER A 69 2.75 2.05 -18.44
CA SER A 69 1.44 2.24 -19.09
C SER A 69 1.28 3.65 -19.66
N ILE A 70 1.81 4.65 -18.94
CA ILE A 70 1.87 6.04 -19.40
C ILE A 70 3.23 6.64 -19.03
N VAL A 71 3.87 7.30 -19.98
CA VAL A 71 5.02 8.18 -19.76
C VAL A 71 4.56 9.61 -19.98
N VAL A 72 4.76 10.49 -18.99
CA VAL A 72 4.41 11.92 -19.06
C VAL A 72 5.68 12.74 -19.06
N ILE A 73 5.99 13.34 -20.21
CA ILE A 73 7.26 14.00 -20.51
C ILE A 73 7.07 15.51 -20.40
N ASN A 74 7.94 16.17 -19.63
CA ASN A 74 8.07 17.62 -19.69
C ASN A 74 8.84 18.01 -20.96
N PRO A 75 8.24 18.73 -21.94
CA PRO A 75 8.93 19.09 -23.17
C PRO A 75 10.10 20.06 -22.97
N GLU A 76 10.17 20.77 -21.84
CA GLU A 76 11.22 21.76 -21.57
C GLU A 76 12.54 21.12 -21.12
N ASN A 77 12.47 20.21 -20.14
CA ASN A 77 13.65 19.58 -19.55
C ASN A 77 13.75 18.07 -19.82
N THR A 78 12.75 17.48 -20.50
CA THR A 78 12.67 16.05 -20.85
C THR A 78 12.61 15.08 -19.67
N HIS A 79 12.36 15.58 -18.45
CA HIS A 79 12.10 14.73 -17.28
C HIS A 79 10.72 14.07 -17.42
N CYS A 80 10.59 12.87 -16.88
CA CYS A 80 9.42 12.03 -17.10
C CYS A 80 8.73 11.63 -15.79
N HIS A 81 7.41 11.53 -15.79
CA HIS A 81 6.73 10.64 -14.84
C HIS A 81 6.39 9.34 -15.54
N TYR A 82 6.75 8.23 -14.93
CA TYR A 82 6.29 6.91 -15.32
C TYR A 82 5.10 6.51 -14.46
N LEU A 83 4.03 6.06 -15.11
CA LEU A 83 2.85 5.52 -14.45
C LEU A 83 2.65 4.07 -14.93
N TYR A 84 2.87 3.13 -14.03
CA TYR A 84 2.54 1.72 -14.23
C TYR A 84 1.15 1.44 -13.69
N GLU A 85 0.21 1.10 -14.57
CA GLU A 85 -1.15 0.75 -14.20
C GLU A 85 -1.21 -0.67 -13.62
N LEU A 86 -1.84 -0.82 -12.46
CA LEU A 86 -2.07 -2.11 -11.84
C LEU A 86 -3.44 -2.67 -12.26
N ASN A 87 -3.51 -3.91 -12.73
CA ASN A 87 -4.76 -4.64 -12.98
C ASN A 87 -5.61 -4.64 -11.70
N THR A 88 -4.99 -5.10 -10.60
CA THR A 88 -5.56 -5.12 -9.26
C THR A 88 -4.98 -4.00 -8.39
N PRO A 89 -5.77 -2.97 -8.04
CA PRO A 89 -5.32 -1.87 -7.18
C PRO A 89 -5.03 -2.34 -5.74
N VAL A 90 -4.11 -1.64 -5.07
CA VAL A 90 -3.76 -1.92 -3.67
C VAL A 90 -4.40 -0.92 -2.72
N TYR A 91 -5.12 -1.44 -1.72
CA TYR A 91 -5.79 -0.64 -0.71
C TYR A 91 -4.88 -0.37 0.51
N TYR A 92 -4.77 0.90 0.89
CA TYR A 92 -4.04 1.40 2.05
C TYR A 92 -5.01 1.85 3.15
N THR A 93 -5.86 0.94 3.62
CA THR A 93 -6.72 1.16 4.80
C THR A 93 -6.30 0.24 5.95
N GLU A 94 -6.72 0.55 7.18
CA GLU A 94 -6.40 -0.26 8.37
C GLU A 94 -6.94 -1.69 8.29
N GLN A 95 -8.10 -1.88 7.64
CA GLN A 95 -8.68 -3.21 7.45
C GLN A 95 -8.12 -3.97 6.24
N ALA A 96 -7.36 -3.30 5.37
CA ALA A 96 -6.80 -3.93 4.18
C ALA A 96 -5.63 -4.87 4.53
N ARG A 97 -5.43 -5.88 3.69
CA ARG A 97 -4.37 -6.88 3.90
C ARG A 97 -3.00 -6.21 3.77
N ARG A 98 -2.14 -6.40 4.78
CA ARG A 98 -0.78 -5.84 4.77
C ARG A 98 0.14 -6.46 3.72
N ALA A 99 -0.11 -7.71 3.31
CA ALA A 99 0.75 -8.39 2.34
C ALA A 99 0.80 -7.70 0.97
N PRO A 100 -0.34 -7.39 0.31
CA PRO A 100 -0.35 -6.57 -0.91
C PRO A 100 0.31 -5.18 -0.76
N GLN A 101 0.11 -4.50 0.38
CA GLN A 101 0.77 -3.21 0.64
C GLN A 101 2.29 -3.33 0.69
N LYS A 102 2.82 -4.34 1.39
CA LYS A 102 4.26 -4.61 1.43
C LYS A 102 4.82 -4.96 0.06
N PHE A 103 4.04 -5.67 -0.74
CA PHE A 103 4.44 -6.10 -2.08
C PHE A 103 4.48 -4.92 -3.06
N TYR A 104 3.49 -4.03 -2.99
CA TYR A 104 3.51 -2.74 -3.66
C TYR A 104 4.71 -1.90 -3.22
N GLU A 105 4.93 -1.74 -1.91
CA GLU A 105 6.07 -0.98 -1.35
C GLU A 105 7.41 -1.50 -1.88
N ALA A 106 7.61 -2.82 -1.90
CA ALA A 106 8.82 -3.43 -2.41
C ALA A 106 9.00 -3.17 -3.92
N THR A 107 7.92 -3.28 -4.69
CA THR A 107 7.93 -3.05 -6.14
C THR A 107 8.22 -1.58 -6.48
N ASP A 108 7.56 -0.64 -5.79
CA ASP A 108 7.80 0.81 -5.90
C ASP A 108 9.27 1.15 -5.62
N ILE A 109 9.84 0.61 -4.54
CA ILE A 109 11.24 0.84 -4.15
C ILE A 109 12.21 0.26 -5.18
N ALA A 110 11.96 -0.96 -5.63
CA ALA A 110 12.84 -1.65 -6.57
C ALA A 110 12.84 -0.92 -7.92
N LEU A 111 11.66 -0.59 -8.47
CA LEU A 111 11.55 0.19 -9.70
C LEU A 111 12.20 1.58 -9.57
N THR A 112 11.97 2.28 -8.45
CA THR A 112 12.60 3.59 -8.17
C THR A 112 14.12 3.51 -8.32
N ARG A 113 14.73 2.45 -7.77
CA ARG A 113 16.19 2.27 -7.82
C ARG A 113 16.71 1.85 -9.18
N MET A 114 16.04 0.88 -9.81
CA MET A 114 16.47 0.37 -11.12
C MET A 114 16.40 1.46 -12.20
N LEU A 115 15.43 2.38 -12.09
CA LEU A 115 15.25 3.52 -12.99
C LEU A 115 15.95 4.81 -12.53
N GLY A 116 16.64 4.81 -11.39
CA GLY A 116 17.26 6.04 -10.85
C GLY A 116 16.26 7.16 -10.56
N ALA A 117 14.98 6.83 -10.31
CA ALA A 117 13.93 7.80 -10.04
C ALA A 117 14.12 8.49 -8.68
N ASP A 118 13.48 9.65 -8.50
CA ASP A 118 13.54 10.42 -7.26
C ASP A 118 12.98 9.61 -6.08
N THR A 119 13.87 9.27 -5.16
CA THR A 119 13.53 8.52 -3.94
C THR A 119 12.62 9.30 -2.97
N ALA A 120 12.62 10.64 -3.06
CA ALA A 120 11.79 11.53 -2.27
C ALA A 120 10.37 11.70 -2.85
N PHE A 121 10.15 11.29 -4.10
CA PHE A 121 8.84 11.29 -4.71
C PHE A 121 7.93 10.25 -4.04
N THR A 122 6.78 10.71 -3.54
CA THR A 122 5.82 9.88 -2.80
C THR A 122 4.70 9.32 -3.69
N GLY A 123 4.71 9.64 -4.99
CA GLY A 123 3.58 9.32 -5.88
C GLY A 123 2.31 10.09 -5.51
N HIS A 124 2.42 11.20 -4.78
CA HIS A 124 1.28 12.02 -4.39
C HIS A 124 0.82 12.92 -5.53
N LEU A 125 1.66 13.86 -5.96
CA LEU A 125 1.34 14.85 -7.00
C LEU A 125 2.03 14.48 -8.31
N ALA A 126 1.29 13.97 -9.28
CA ALA A 126 1.82 13.55 -10.58
C ALA A 126 1.54 14.58 -11.69
N LYS A 127 2.39 14.60 -12.73
CA LYS A 127 2.11 15.30 -13.99
C LYS A 127 0.82 14.71 -14.58
N ASN A 128 -0.15 15.56 -14.91
CA ASN A 128 -1.45 15.15 -15.43
C ASN A 128 -1.35 14.77 -16.91
N PRO A 129 -1.46 13.50 -17.32
CA PRO A 129 -1.31 13.10 -18.72
C PRO A 129 -2.38 13.69 -19.66
N LEU A 130 -3.44 14.30 -19.15
CA LEU A 130 -4.45 14.99 -19.98
C LEU A 130 -4.07 16.44 -20.31
N HIS A 131 -3.09 17.03 -19.61
CA HIS A 131 -2.78 18.44 -19.76
C HIS A 131 -1.89 18.69 -20.99
N PRO A 132 -2.21 19.67 -21.86
CA PRO A 132 -1.49 19.90 -23.13
C PRO A 132 -0.03 20.36 -22.96
N SER A 133 0.35 20.86 -21.77
CA SER A 133 1.75 21.21 -21.47
C SER A 133 2.70 20.01 -21.46
N TRP A 134 2.17 18.78 -21.39
CA TRP A 134 2.99 17.57 -21.33
C TRP A 134 2.89 16.78 -22.62
N ARG A 135 4.01 16.18 -23.04
CA ARG A 135 3.99 15.14 -24.05
C ARG A 135 3.75 13.80 -23.38
N THR A 136 3.07 12.90 -24.06
CA THR A 136 2.73 11.60 -23.46
C THR A 136 2.99 10.45 -24.41
N ILE A 137 3.62 9.40 -23.91
CA ILE A 137 3.69 8.10 -24.57
C ILE A 137 2.76 7.16 -23.79
N ARG A 138 2.04 6.30 -24.52
CA ARG A 138 1.12 5.33 -23.91
C ARG A 138 1.45 3.94 -24.43
N HIS A 139 1.63 3.02 -23.50
CA HIS A 139 1.69 1.61 -23.81
C HIS A 139 0.36 0.98 -23.40
N GLN A 140 -0.18 0.08 -24.21
CA GLN A 140 -1.43 -0.64 -23.90
C GLN A 140 -1.14 -1.78 -22.91
N THR A 141 -0.54 -1.44 -21.78
CA THR A 141 -0.06 -2.39 -20.77
C THR A 141 -0.63 -2.08 -19.41
N SER A 142 -0.93 -3.12 -18.65
CA SER A 142 -1.33 -3.08 -17.25
C SER A 142 -0.84 -4.35 -16.58
N TYR A 143 -0.52 -4.26 -15.30
CA TYR A 143 0.28 -5.28 -14.62
C TYR A 143 -0.41 -5.77 -13.35
N ASP A 144 -0.35 -7.06 -13.07
CA ASP A 144 -0.44 -7.51 -11.69
C ASP A 144 0.91 -7.29 -11.00
N LEU A 145 0.91 -7.12 -9.68
CA LEU A 145 2.16 -6.84 -8.96
C LEU A 145 3.20 -7.96 -9.10
N GLU A 146 2.72 -9.18 -9.36
CA GLU A 146 3.57 -10.37 -9.52
C GLU A 146 4.37 -10.31 -10.83
N ASP A 147 3.82 -9.67 -11.87
CA ASP A 147 4.45 -9.56 -13.19
C ASP A 147 5.82 -8.90 -13.10
N PHE A 148 6.02 -7.94 -12.20
CA PHE A 148 7.30 -7.24 -12.03
C PHE A 148 8.44 -8.18 -11.63
N GLN A 149 8.16 -9.31 -10.95
CA GLN A 149 9.20 -10.29 -10.61
C GLN A 149 9.82 -10.93 -11.86
N GLU A 150 9.03 -11.12 -12.92
CA GLU A 150 9.49 -11.72 -14.17
C GLU A 150 10.53 -10.85 -14.88
N TYR A 151 10.52 -9.54 -14.62
CA TYR A 151 11.47 -8.55 -15.14
C TYR A 151 12.69 -8.34 -14.22
N GLY A 152 12.95 -9.28 -13.30
CA GLY A 152 14.11 -9.21 -12.41
C GLY A 152 14.03 -8.10 -11.37
N VAL A 153 12.82 -7.58 -11.10
CA VAL A 153 12.59 -6.64 -10.00
C VAL A 153 12.77 -7.42 -8.70
N ASP A 154 13.95 -7.30 -8.09
CA ASP A 154 14.26 -7.97 -6.83
C ASP A 154 13.47 -7.35 -5.68
N LEU A 155 12.50 -8.10 -5.16
CA LEU A 155 11.64 -7.70 -4.06
C LEU A 155 12.22 -8.09 -2.70
N THR A 156 13.38 -8.76 -2.67
CA THR A 156 14.04 -9.19 -1.45
C THR A 156 14.95 -8.09 -0.91
N GLY A 157 14.88 -7.80 0.40
CA GLY A 157 15.89 -7.00 1.09
C GLY A 157 15.76 -5.48 1.06
N TRP A 158 14.89 -4.88 0.23
CA TRP A 158 14.89 -3.42 0.08
C TRP A 158 13.89 -2.72 0.99
N ARG A 159 14.31 -2.48 2.23
CA ARG A 159 13.66 -1.44 3.06
C ARG A 159 14.04 -0.08 2.48
N ARG A 160 13.05 0.76 2.17
CA ARG A 160 13.27 2.22 2.07
C ARG A 160 13.97 2.58 3.38
N LYS A 161 15.22 3.06 3.35
CA LYS A 161 15.73 3.82 4.49
C LYS A 161 14.67 4.90 4.66
N GLN A 162 13.93 4.86 5.77
CA GLN A 162 12.97 5.90 6.09
C GLN A 162 13.76 7.20 6.10
N VAL A 163 13.77 7.90 4.98
CA VAL A 163 13.85 9.35 5.03
C VAL A 163 12.55 9.71 5.74
N LEU A 164 12.70 10.20 6.96
CA LEU A 164 11.61 10.65 7.82
C LEU A 164 10.92 11.85 7.14
N ARG A 165 10.17 11.59 6.07
CA ARG A 165 9.30 12.57 5.43
C ARG A 165 7.87 12.07 5.59
N ASP A 166 7.19 12.85 6.42
CA ASP A 166 5.77 12.89 6.75
C ASP A 166 4.90 11.80 6.11
N SER A 167 4.50 10.83 6.92
CA SER A 167 3.49 9.82 6.58
C SER A 167 2.07 10.41 6.44
N GLY A 168 1.92 11.73 6.41
CA GLY A 168 0.63 12.43 6.47
C GLY A 168 -0.01 12.36 7.87
N ILE A 169 0.69 11.82 8.87
CA ILE A 169 0.21 11.63 10.25
C ILE A 169 0.77 12.73 11.18
N GLY A 170 1.57 13.67 10.65
CA GLY A 170 2.11 14.81 11.38
C GLY A 170 3.45 14.51 12.09
N ARG A 171 4.24 15.57 12.29
CA ARG A 171 5.60 15.53 12.88
C ARG A 171 5.65 14.84 14.25
N ASN A 172 4.67 15.13 15.13
CA ASN A 172 4.61 14.54 16.46
C ASN A 172 4.40 13.02 16.40
N THR A 173 3.46 12.56 15.57
CA THR A 173 3.19 11.13 15.39
C THR A 173 4.38 10.41 14.76
N THR A 174 5.03 11.05 13.78
CA THR A 174 6.24 10.53 13.17
C THR A 174 7.36 10.39 14.21
N LEU A 175 7.61 11.42 15.02
CA LEU A 175 8.57 11.38 16.12
C LEU A 175 8.25 10.23 17.09
N PHE A 176 7.00 10.12 17.54
CA PHE A 176 6.56 9.08 18.47
C PHE A 176 6.75 7.67 17.91
N ASP A 177 6.28 7.42 16.69
CA ASP A 177 6.35 6.09 16.07
C ASP A 177 7.78 5.67 15.77
N THR A 178 8.62 6.57 15.27
CA THR A 178 10.04 6.28 15.03
C THR A 178 10.76 6.03 16.35
N LEU A 179 10.53 6.88 17.36
CA LEU A 179 11.21 6.78 18.65
C LEU A 179 10.82 5.51 19.41
N ARG A 180 9.53 5.14 19.44
CA ARG A 180 9.08 3.96 20.20
C ARG A 180 9.62 2.65 19.64
N HIS A 181 9.69 2.49 18.32
CA HIS A 181 10.23 1.26 17.72
C HIS A 181 11.73 1.10 17.99
N TRP A 182 12.48 2.21 17.95
CA TRP A 182 13.88 2.20 18.38
C TRP A 182 13.99 1.85 19.87
N ALA A 183 13.20 2.50 20.72
CA ALA A 183 13.22 2.30 22.17
C ALA A 183 12.92 0.84 22.58
N TYR A 184 12.03 0.14 21.87
CA TYR A 184 11.71 -1.26 22.13
C TYR A 184 12.90 -2.21 21.98
N ALA A 185 13.81 -1.91 21.04
CA ALA A 185 15.05 -2.66 20.87
C ALA A 185 16.12 -2.21 21.88
N GLU A 186 16.23 -0.91 22.08
CA GLU A 186 17.28 -0.28 22.89
C GLU A 186 17.17 -0.56 24.39
N VAL A 187 15.94 -0.68 24.92
CA VAL A 187 15.70 -0.83 26.36
C VAL A 187 16.40 -2.05 26.97
N LYS A 188 16.69 -3.08 26.17
CA LYS A 188 17.38 -4.30 26.59
C LYS A 188 18.87 -4.07 26.88
N GLN A 189 19.45 -2.99 26.37
CA GLN A 189 20.87 -2.65 26.55
C GLN A 189 21.14 -1.79 27.79
N HIS A 190 20.10 -1.43 28.55
CA HIS A 190 20.19 -0.43 29.61
C HIS A 190 19.87 -1.02 30.98
N ALA A 191 20.76 -0.81 31.95
CA ALA A 191 20.62 -1.35 33.31
C ALA A 191 19.68 -0.50 34.21
N SER A 192 19.47 0.78 33.88
CA SER A 192 18.63 1.68 34.68
C SER A 192 17.72 2.55 33.83
N HIS A 193 16.56 2.92 34.39
CA HIS A 193 15.59 3.79 33.72
C HIS A 193 16.18 5.15 33.40
N THR A 194 17.00 5.71 34.30
CA THR A 194 17.58 7.04 34.14
C THR A 194 18.51 7.10 32.94
N ILE A 195 19.40 6.11 32.79
CA ILE A 195 20.33 6.04 31.65
C ILE A 195 19.54 5.80 30.35
N PHE A 196 18.54 4.92 30.39
CA PHE A 196 17.66 4.68 29.25
C PHE A 196 16.88 5.94 28.84
N GLN A 197 16.33 6.69 29.78
CA GLN A 197 15.59 7.92 29.48
C GLN A 197 16.50 8.97 28.84
N LEU A 198 17.74 9.13 29.31
CA LEU A 198 18.71 10.03 28.68
C LEU A 198 19.02 9.64 27.23
N ALA A 199 19.12 8.33 26.94
CA ALA A 199 19.31 7.83 25.58
C ALA A 199 18.07 8.10 24.71
N VAL A 200 16.86 7.91 25.25
CA VAL A 200 15.60 8.22 24.57
C VAL A 200 15.45 9.71 24.29
N ASP A 201 15.82 10.58 25.24
CA ASP A 201 15.80 12.03 25.07
C ASP A 201 16.77 12.47 23.96
N SER A 202 18.01 11.97 24.01
CA SER A 202 19.03 12.25 22.99
C SER A 202 18.58 11.79 21.60
N LYS A 203 18.02 10.57 21.52
CA LYS A 203 17.49 10.03 20.26
C LYS A 203 16.31 10.84 19.73
N SER A 204 15.43 11.32 20.61
CA SER A 204 14.26 12.12 20.22
C SER A 204 14.67 13.46 19.60
N LEU A 205 15.71 14.11 20.15
CA LEU A 205 16.26 15.35 19.61
C LEU A 205 16.95 15.13 18.26
N ALA A 206 17.67 14.01 18.11
CA ALA A 206 18.27 13.62 16.84
C ALA A 206 17.20 13.30 15.78
N ILE A 207 16.07 12.69 16.15
CA ILE A 207 14.95 12.49 15.22
C ILE A 207 14.33 13.84 14.83
N ASN A 208 14.15 14.74 15.79
CA ASN A 208 13.57 16.06 15.56
C ASN A 208 14.40 16.93 14.61
N SER A 209 15.73 16.81 14.60
CA SER A 209 16.59 17.58 13.68
C SER A 209 16.36 17.20 12.21
N HIS A 210 15.84 16.01 11.92
CA HIS A 210 15.47 15.63 10.56
C HIS A 210 14.25 16.42 10.01
N PHE A 211 13.49 17.11 10.88
CA PHE A 211 12.41 18.00 10.45
C PHE A 211 12.88 19.41 10.05
N LEU A 212 14.19 19.69 10.01
CA LEU A 212 14.71 20.98 9.53
C LEU A 212 14.27 21.31 8.10
N ALA A 213 14.09 20.30 7.25
CA ALA A 213 13.62 20.46 5.88
C ALA A 213 12.07 20.48 5.74
N HIS A 214 11.34 20.46 6.86
CA HIS A 214 9.88 20.48 6.88
C HIS A 214 9.37 21.93 6.84
N GLU A 215 8.26 22.20 6.14
CA GLU A 215 7.69 23.56 5.96
C GLU A 215 7.47 24.30 7.29
N ASN A 216 6.91 23.60 8.29
CA ASN A 216 6.71 24.13 9.65
C ASN A 216 7.93 24.02 10.59
N GLY A 217 9.11 23.64 10.08
CA GLY A 217 10.34 23.45 10.85
C GLY A 217 10.32 22.31 11.87
N VAL A 218 11.29 22.33 12.78
CA VAL A 218 11.42 21.35 13.88
C VAL A 218 10.35 21.56 14.95
N LEU A 219 10.03 20.51 15.72
CA LEU A 219 9.14 20.65 16.88
C LEU A 219 9.86 21.40 18.03
N PRO A 220 9.13 22.16 18.86
CA PRO A 220 9.68 22.76 20.07
C PRO A 220 10.30 21.69 20.99
N ALA A 221 11.47 21.97 21.57
CA ALA A 221 12.19 21.02 22.41
C ALA A 221 11.34 20.46 23.58
N LYS A 222 10.45 21.28 24.15
CA LYS A 222 9.51 20.85 25.19
C LYS A 222 8.55 19.76 24.70
N GLU A 223 8.05 19.88 23.47
CA GLU A 223 7.14 18.90 22.87
C GLU A 223 7.87 17.57 22.60
N VAL A 224 9.10 17.67 22.07
CA VAL A 224 9.95 16.51 21.78
C VAL A 224 10.27 15.73 23.06
N LEU A 225 10.71 16.43 24.11
CA LEU A 225 11.05 15.82 25.40
C LEU A 225 9.81 15.27 26.13
N SER A 226 8.63 15.87 25.94
CA SER A 226 7.37 15.31 26.44
C SER A 226 7.07 13.96 25.80
N THR A 227 7.20 13.86 24.47
CA THR A 227 7.06 12.61 23.73
C THR A 227 8.10 11.57 24.17
N ALA A 228 9.37 11.99 24.32
CA ALA A 228 10.46 11.13 24.78
C ALA A 228 10.21 10.56 26.18
N LYS A 229 9.72 11.38 27.11
CA LYS A 229 9.34 10.97 28.46
C LYS A 229 8.21 9.94 28.47
N SER A 230 7.22 10.12 27.60
CA SER A 230 6.10 9.17 27.46
C SER A 230 6.60 7.81 26.94
N VAL A 231 7.39 7.82 25.87
CA VAL A 231 7.97 6.61 25.26
C VAL A 231 8.90 5.89 26.23
N GLY A 232 9.80 6.62 26.90
CA GLY A 232 10.76 6.04 27.83
C GLY A 232 10.07 5.38 29.02
N LYS A 233 9.14 6.09 29.67
CA LYS A 233 8.36 5.55 30.80
C LYS A 233 7.57 4.31 30.43
N TRP A 234 6.85 4.35 29.30
CA TRP A 234 6.05 3.21 28.87
C TRP A 234 6.92 2.01 28.52
N THR A 235 7.98 2.22 27.74
CA THR A 235 8.89 1.16 27.29
C THR A 235 9.58 0.50 28.47
N TRP A 236 10.05 1.28 29.45
CA TRP A 236 10.70 0.74 30.64
C TRP A 236 9.76 -0.10 31.49
N LYS A 237 8.51 0.35 31.66
CA LYS A 237 7.47 -0.39 32.39
C LYS A 237 7.17 -1.74 31.74
N HIS A 238 7.19 -1.82 30.40
CA HIS A 238 6.82 -3.02 29.64
C HIS A 238 8.02 -3.80 29.08
N ARG A 239 9.26 -3.46 29.46
CA ARG A 239 10.50 -4.03 28.88
C ARG A 239 10.56 -5.57 28.86
N HIS A 240 9.91 -6.22 29.82
CA HIS A 240 9.87 -7.68 29.95
C HIS A 240 8.77 -8.35 29.09
N SER A 241 7.76 -7.59 28.64
CA SER A 241 6.66 -8.09 27.80
C SER A 241 6.75 -7.65 26.34
N ILE A 242 7.64 -6.71 26.02
CA ILE A 242 7.88 -6.24 24.66
C ILE A 242 8.46 -7.38 23.80
N GLY A 243 7.69 -7.82 22.80
CA GLY A 243 8.07 -8.88 21.85
C GLY A 243 7.66 -10.31 22.24
N SER A 244 7.15 -10.54 23.46
CA SER A 244 6.65 -11.86 23.89
C SER A 244 5.17 -12.09 23.58
N GLN A 245 4.44 -11.04 23.19
CA GLN A 245 3.07 -11.10 22.67
C GLN A 245 3.06 -11.62 21.23
N LYS A 246 3.44 -12.90 21.03
CA LYS A 246 3.31 -13.56 19.72
C LYS A 246 1.85 -14.02 19.55
N ASN A 247 1.10 -13.35 18.69
CA ASN A 247 -0.20 -13.87 18.24
C ASN A 247 0.06 -15.19 17.49
N ARG A 248 -0.35 -16.32 18.08
CA ARG A 248 -0.08 -17.68 17.57
C ARG A 248 -1.06 -18.12 16.47
N GLY A 249 -1.85 -17.19 15.95
CA GLY A 249 -2.85 -17.46 14.93
C GLY A 249 -4.03 -18.29 15.45
N VAL A 250 -5.01 -18.48 14.59
CA VAL A 250 -6.30 -19.15 14.91
C VAL A 250 -6.10 -20.59 15.37
N LEU A 251 -5.09 -21.28 14.84
CA LEU A 251 -4.79 -22.68 15.16
C LEU A 251 -4.00 -22.88 16.47
N LYS A 252 -3.47 -21.82 17.09
CA LYS A 252 -2.66 -21.88 18.32
C LYS A 252 -1.56 -22.96 18.30
N LEU A 253 -0.90 -23.14 17.16
CA LEU A 253 0.08 -24.22 16.96
C LEU A 253 1.27 -24.13 17.94
N PRO A 254 1.89 -25.28 18.30
CA PRO A 254 3.04 -25.33 19.20
C PRO A 254 4.22 -24.45 18.75
N ALA A 255 4.98 -23.92 19.72
CA ALA A 255 6.06 -22.98 19.42
C ALA A 255 7.25 -23.65 18.70
N ASP A 256 7.52 -24.89 19.07
CA ASP A 256 8.59 -25.80 18.63
C ASP A 256 8.31 -26.50 17.30
N MET A 257 7.05 -26.58 16.86
CA MET A 257 6.71 -27.23 15.58
C MET A 257 7.43 -26.57 14.39
N PRO A 258 8.00 -27.34 13.44
CA PRO A 258 8.69 -26.82 12.26
C PRO A 258 7.83 -25.88 11.42
N ILE A 259 8.45 -24.84 10.82
CA ILE A 259 7.73 -23.83 10.02
C ILE A 259 6.98 -24.47 8.84
N LYS A 260 7.57 -25.46 8.17
CA LYS A 260 6.95 -26.15 7.03
C LYS A 260 5.67 -26.89 7.42
N GLU A 261 5.66 -27.53 8.58
CA GLU A 261 4.48 -28.21 9.13
C GLU A 261 3.39 -27.22 9.56
N LYS A 262 3.77 -26.12 10.21
CA LYS A 262 2.85 -25.03 10.55
C LYS A 262 2.15 -24.47 9.31
N GLN A 263 2.91 -24.26 8.24
CA GLN A 263 2.38 -23.77 6.97
C GLN A 263 1.43 -24.78 6.32
N ALA A 264 1.77 -26.07 6.33
CA ALA A 264 0.92 -27.13 5.80
C ALA A 264 -0.43 -27.21 6.55
N GLN A 265 -0.40 -27.22 7.89
CA GLN A 265 -1.63 -27.22 8.70
C GLN A 265 -2.45 -25.94 8.51
N GLY A 266 -1.79 -24.78 8.43
CA GLY A 266 -2.44 -23.51 8.12
C GLY A 266 -3.13 -23.51 6.76
N ALA A 267 -2.49 -24.09 5.74
CA ALA A 267 -3.05 -24.22 4.39
C ALA A 267 -4.27 -25.16 4.38
N ALA A 268 -4.19 -26.31 5.06
CA ALA A 268 -5.30 -27.25 5.19
C ALA A 268 -6.51 -26.59 5.88
N TYR A 269 -6.29 -25.93 7.01
CA TYR A 269 -7.34 -25.18 7.73
C TYR A 269 -7.96 -24.09 6.85
N ALA A 270 -7.13 -23.28 6.17
CA ALA A 270 -7.63 -22.22 5.30
C ALA A 270 -8.41 -22.76 4.10
N ASN A 271 -8.09 -23.95 3.60
CA ASN A 271 -8.85 -24.63 2.55
C ASN A 271 -10.22 -25.06 3.07
N VAL A 272 -10.30 -25.71 4.23
CA VAL A 272 -11.57 -26.11 4.86
C VAL A 272 -12.49 -24.90 5.06
N VAL A 273 -11.98 -23.84 5.72
CA VAL A 273 -12.75 -22.62 5.98
C VAL A 273 -13.22 -21.95 4.67
N ARG A 274 -12.38 -21.96 3.62
CA ARG A 274 -12.78 -21.42 2.31
C ARG A 274 -13.89 -22.26 1.67
N THR A 275 -13.80 -23.58 1.74
CA THR A 275 -14.82 -24.48 1.19
C THR A 275 -16.14 -24.30 1.91
N GLU A 276 -16.15 -24.27 3.25
CA GLU A 276 -17.35 -24.03 4.05
C GLU A 276 -18.00 -22.68 3.73
N ALA A 277 -17.20 -21.61 3.62
CA ALA A 277 -17.72 -20.29 3.26
C ALA A 277 -18.31 -20.22 1.84
N VAL A 278 -17.77 -21.01 0.90
CA VAL A 278 -18.34 -21.14 -0.44
C VAL A 278 -19.66 -21.92 -0.41
N ASP A 279 -19.70 -23.04 0.33
CA ASP A 279 -20.91 -23.83 0.52
C ASP A 279 -22.02 -23.00 1.15
N ASP A 280 -21.73 -22.20 2.18
CA ASP A 280 -22.72 -21.36 2.83
C ASP A 280 -23.27 -20.26 1.91
N LYS A 281 -22.42 -19.71 1.03
CA LYS A 281 -22.90 -18.79 -0.03
C LYS A 281 -23.82 -19.47 -1.02
N ILE A 282 -23.47 -20.69 -1.45
CA ILE A 282 -24.31 -21.50 -2.35
C ILE A 282 -25.67 -21.78 -1.69
N LYS A 283 -25.68 -22.30 -0.46
CA LYS A 283 -26.91 -22.58 0.31
C LYS A 283 -27.77 -21.33 0.46
N THR A 284 -27.16 -20.21 0.83
CA THR A 284 -27.86 -18.92 1.00
C THR A 284 -28.52 -18.46 -0.29
N ALA A 285 -27.83 -18.56 -1.43
CA ALA A 285 -28.39 -18.19 -2.72
C ALA A 285 -29.55 -19.12 -3.14
N ILE A 286 -29.44 -20.43 -2.90
CA ILE A 286 -30.52 -21.39 -3.14
C ILE A 286 -31.75 -21.05 -2.29
N HIS A 287 -31.57 -20.82 -0.98
CA HIS A 287 -32.66 -20.42 -0.09
C HIS A 287 -33.30 -19.09 -0.52
N ALA A 288 -32.50 -18.09 -0.92
CA ALA A 288 -33.00 -16.81 -1.41
C ALA A 288 -33.83 -16.97 -2.70
N CYS A 289 -33.41 -17.85 -3.61
CA CYS A 289 -34.19 -18.17 -4.81
C CYS A 289 -35.52 -18.85 -4.47
N LYS A 290 -35.53 -19.78 -3.52
CA LYS A 290 -36.76 -20.41 -3.02
C LYS A 290 -37.72 -19.41 -2.37
N GLN A 291 -37.21 -18.52 -1.51
CA GLN A 291 -38.02 -17.48 -0.87
C GLN A 291 -38.66 -16.53 -1.90
N ARG A 292 -37.95 -16.24 -2.99
CA ARG A 292 -38.42 -15.43 -4.11
C ARG A 292 -39.30 -16.20 -5.10
N ARG A 293 -39.59 -17.49 -4.85
CA ARG A 293 -40.33 -18.39 -5.76
C ARG A 293 -39.73 -18.46 -7.17
N LEU A 294 -38.40 -18.37 -7.26
CA LEU A 294 -37.67 -18.51 -8.51
C LEU A 294 -37.18 -19.94 -8.67
N GLU A 295 -37.24 -20.47 -9.89
CA GLU A 295 -36.55 -21.72 -10.21
C GLU A 295 -35.04 -21.55 -10.00
N VAL A 296 -34.40 -22.58 -9.45
CA VAL A 296 -32.97 -22.55 -9.10
C VAL A 296 -32.13 -22.79 -10.35
N THR A 297 -32.09 -21.78 -11.22
CA THR A 297 -31.27 -21.73 -12.43
C THR A 297 -30.00 -20.91 -12.18
N PRO A 298 -28.93 -21.09 -12.97
CA PRO A 298 -27.70 -20.31 -12.82
C PRO A 298 -27.94 -18.80 -12.87
N ALA A 299 -28.81 -18.34 -13.79
CA ALA A 299 -29.16 -16.93 -13.92
C ALA A 299 -29.91 -16.39 -12.69
N ASN A 300 -30.76 -17.20 -12.07
CA ASN A 300 -31.47 -16.80 -10.86
C ASN A 300 -30.57 -16.85 -9.62
N LEU A 301 -29.67 -17.84 -9.51
CA LEU A 301 -28.67 -17.91 -8.44
C LEU A 301 -27.79 -16.66 -8.39
N GLU A 302 -27.43 -16.11 -9.55
CA GLU A 302 -26.71 -14.83 -9.65
C GLU A 302 -27.53 -13.66 -9.12
N LYS A 303 -28.83 -13.58 -9.46
CA LYS A 303 -29.77 -12.60 -8.88
C LYS A 303 -30.00 -12.82 -7.37
N CYS A 304 -29.76 -14.03 -6.87
CA CYS A 304 -29.88 -14.43 -5.47
C CYS A 304 -28.54 -14.29 -4.70
N GLY A 305 -27.49 -13.74 -5.31
CA GLY A 305 -26.24 -13.38 -4.62
C GLY A 305 -25.06 -14.34 -4.83
N LEU A 306 -25.18 -15.36 -5.69
CA LEU A 306 -24.07 -16.23 -6.07
C LEU A 306 -23.45 -15.77 -7.40
N ALA A 307 -22.29 -15.12 -7.34
CA ALA A 307 -21.61 -14.63 -8.55
C ALA A 307 -21.41 -15.74 -9.60
N GLY A 308 -21.63 -15.43 -10.89
CA GLY A 308 -21.52 -16.41 -11.97
C GLY A 308 -20.12 -17.05 -12.13
N SER A 309 -19.06 -16.38 -11.66
CA SER A 309 -17.71 -16.96 -11.58
C SER A 309 -17.61 -18.03 -10.49
N THR A 310 -18.23 -17.82 -9.33
CA THR A 310 -18.30 -18.80 -8.23
C THR A 310 -19.12 -20.02 -8.63
N PHE A 311 -20.27 -19.82 -9.30
CA PHE A 311 -21.06 -20.91 -9.85
C PHE A 311 -20.24 -21.77 -10.83
N ARG A 312 -19.56 -21.14 -11.80
CA ARG A 312 -18.74 -21.87 -12.78
C ARG A 312 -17.63 -22.69 -12.13
N LYS A 313 -16.95 -22.11 -11.14
CA LYS A 313 -15.84 -22.76 -10.44
C LYS A 313 -16.29 -23.89 -9.51
N HIS A 314 -17.48 -23.78 -8.91
CA HIS A 314 -18.02 -24.73 -7.94
C HIS A 314 -19.34 -25.37 -8.44
N ARG A 315 -19.39 -25.66 -9.75
CA ARG A 315 -20.60 -26.12 -10.43
C ARG A 315 -21.14 -27.43 -9.86
N GLU A 316 -20.25 -28.40 -9.64
CA GLU A 316 -20.61 -29.70 -9.06
C GLU A 316 -21.15 -29.56 -7.63
N ALA A 317 -20.44 -28.83 -6.77
CA ALA A 317 -20.87 -28.55 -5.41
C ALA A 317 -22.23 -27.83 -5.38
N THR A 318 -22.45 -26.89 -6.31
CA THR A 318 -23.74 -26.20 -6.43
C THR A 318 -24.86 -27.16 -6.79
N PHE A 319 -24.67 -28.04 -7.77
CA PHE A 319 -25.69 -29.04 -8.12
C PHE A 319 -25.96 -30.04 -6.99
N ASN A 320 -24.92 -30.45 -6.26
CA ASN A 320 -25.09 -31.30 -5.08
C ASN A 320 -25.96 -30.61 -4.02
N TRP A 321 -25.69 -29.34 -3.71
CA TRP A 321 -26.52 -28.58 -2.77
C TRP A 321 -27.94 -28.32 -3.30
N ILE A 322 -28.12 -28.07 -4.60
CA ILE A 322 -29.47 -27.96 -5.20
C ILE A 322 -30.25 -29.25 -4.98
N ARG A 323 -29.63 -30.42 -5.18
CA ARG A 323 -30.27 -31.72 -4.97
C ARG A 323 -30.60 -31.99 -3.50
N LEU A 324 -29.67 -31.65 -2.60
CA LEU A 324 -29.84 -31.88 -1.16
C LEU A 324 -30.84 -30.91 -0.52
N LEU A 325 -30.97 -29.71 -1.07
CA LEU A 325 -31.85 -28.67 -0.56
C LEU A 325 -33.14 -28.54 -1.37
N ALA A 326 -33.37 -29.37 -2.40
CA ALA A 326 -34.59 -29.39 -3.23
C ALA A 326 -35.84 -29.64 -2.38
#